data_AF-A0A9N9FBV3-F1
#
_entry.id   AF-A0A9N9FBV3-F1
#
_cell.length_a   1.000
_cell.length_b   1.000
_cell.length_c   1.000
_cell.angle_alpha   90.00
_cell.angle_beta   90.00
_cell.angle_gamma   90.00
#
_symmetry.space_group_name_H-M   'P 1'
#
loop_
_entity.id
_entity.type
_entity.pdbx_description
1 polymer ?
#
loop_
_entity_poly.entity_id
_entity_poly.type
_entity_poly.pdbx_seq_one_letter_code
_entity_poly.pdbx_strand_id
1 'polypeptide(L)'
;MSLNRLWEGKERKEFEVEEEIEIPKRKAKHDLKPVDIQRQQVEKLLQRPDKTLQIPEKADKPKLKAPKDIVRNVQGSSAGAGSGEFHVYRAHRRREYTRLKSMEEEARK
;
A
#
# COMPACT_ATOMS: atom_id res chain seq x y z
N MET A 1 14.84 4.56 52.20
CA MET A 1 15.31 3.44 53.07
C MET A 1 14.39 2.25 52.85
N SER A 2 14.94 1.03 52.81
CA SER A 2 14.28 -0.27 52.58
C SER A 2 14.04 -0.63 51.10
N LEU A 3 15.07 -0.99 50.33
CA LEU A 3 15.74 -2.30 50.14
C LEU A 3 14.88 -3.45 49.57
N ASN A 4 15.16 -3.73 48.29
CA ASN A 4 15.22 -5.02 47.59
C ASN A 4 14.34 -6.16 48.09
N ARG A 5 13.22 -6.36 47.39
CA ARG A 5 12.44 -7.59 47.43
C ARG A 5 13.13 -8.67 46.59
N LEU A 6 13.76 -9.57 47.34
CA LEU A 6 14.36 -10.85 46.98
C LEU A 6 13.60 -11.59 45.86
N TRP A 7 14.23 -11.80 44.70
CA TRP A 7 13.75 -12.74 43.68
C TRP A 7 14.42 -14.08 43.97
N GLU A 8 13.71 -14.90 44.74
CA GLU A 8 14.09 -16.27 45.09
C GLU A 8 14.14 -17.14 43.82
N GLY A 9 15.23 -17.91 43.71
CA GLY A 9 15.54 -18.74 42.57
C GLY A 9 14.46 -19.75 42.24
N LYS A 10 13.98 -19.69 41.00
CA LYS A 10 13.20 -20.77 40.37
C LYS A 10 14.07 -21.35 39.27
N GLU A 11 14.65 -22.51 39.57
CA GLU A 11 15.52 -23.29 38.69
C GLU A 11 14.88 -23.44 37.31
N ARG A 12 15.47 -22.79 36.32
CA ARG A 12 15.12 -22.99 34.92
C ARG A 12 15.69 -24.32 34.49
N LYS A 13 14.85 -25.35 34.39
CA LYS A 13 15.18 -26.57 33.66
C LYS A 13 15.57 -26.19 32.23
N GLU A 14 16.84 -26.37 31.91
CA GLU A 14 17.34 -26.29 30.55
C GLU A 14 16.77 -27.49 29.79
N PHE A 15 15.82 -27.21 28.90
CA PHE A 15 15.22 -28.20 28.02
C PHE A 15 15.94 -28.05 26.68
N GLU A 16 17.05 -28.76 26.53
CA GLU A 16 17.78 -28.86 25.26
C GLU A 16 16.97 -29.72 24.30
N VAL A 17 16.32 -29.08 23.33
CA VAL A 17 15.79 -29.72 22.14
C VAL A 17 16.51 -29.08 20.96
N GLU A 18 17.62 -29.68 20.59
CA GLU A 18 18.29 -29.40 19.31
C GLU A 18 17.56 -30.17 18.22
N GLU A 19 16.44 -29.62 17.74
CA GLU A 19 15.94 -29.98 16.40
C GLU A 19 16.68 -29.09 15.39
N GLU A 20 17.64 -29.67 14.68
CA GLU A 20 18.22 -29.05 13.49
C GLU A 20 17.13 -28.93 12.41
N ILE A 21 16.51 -27.75 12.35
CA ILE A 21 15.68 -27.36 11.22
C ILE A 21 16.63 -27.04 10.07
N GLU A 22 16.84 -27.99 9.15
CA GLU A 22 17.55 -27.72 7.90
C GLU A 22 16.73 -26.71 7.07
N ILE A 23 17.12 -25.44 7.14
CA ILE A 23 16.56 -24.39 6.30
C ILE A 23 17.09 -24.60 4.87
N PRO A 24 16.23 -24.88 3.86
CA PRO A 24 16.70 -25.04 2.50
C PRO A 24 17.40 -23.77 2.03
N LYS A 25 18.71 -23.86 1.78
CA LYS A 25 19.53 -22.75 1.29
C LYS A 25 18.95 -22.24 -0.01
N ARG A 26 18.47 -21.00 -0.02
CA ARG A 26 17.95 -20.34 -1.22
C ARG A 26 19.08 -20.29 -2.25
N LYS A 27 18.88 -20.94 -3.40
CA LYS A 27 19.84 -20.88 -4.51
C LYS A 27 20.02 -19.41 -4.90
N ALA A 28 21.28 -18.97 -4.97
CA ALA A 28 21.61 -17.64 -5.46
C ALA A 28 21.01 -17.47 -6.86
N LYS A 29 20.16 -16.45 -7.03
CA LYS A 29 19.67 -16.07 -8.34
C LYS A 29 20.87 -15.50 -9.10
N HIS A 30 21.25 -16.12 -10.20
CA HIS A 30 22.21 -15.54 -11.12
C HIS A 30 21.61 -14.26 -11.71
N ASP A 31 22.48 -13.31 -12.08
CA ASP A 31 22.05 -12.10 -12.78
C ASP A 31 21.56 -12.49 -14.17
N LEU A 32 20.24 -12.70 -14.27
CA LEU A 32 19.54 -13.04 -15.51
C LEU A 32 19.72 -11.88 -16.50
N LYS A 33 20.22 -12.20 -17.70
CA LYS A 33 20.24 -11.22 -18.77
C LYS A 33 18.79 -10.88 -19.17
N PRO A 34 18.53 -9.71 -19.79
CA PRO A 34 17.19 -9.37 -20.27
C PRO A 34 16.57 -10.45 -21.16
N VAL A 35 17.40 -11.15 -21.94
CA VAL A 35 16.99 -12.28 -22.80
C VAL A 35 16.51 -13.48 -21.99
N ASP A 36 17.17 -13.80 -20.87
CA ASP A 36 16.80 -14.93 -20.03
C ASP A 36 15.45 -14.69 -19.33
N ILE A 37 15.18 -13.44 -18.93
CA ILE A 37 13.88 -13.02 -18.36
C ILE A 37 12.77 -13.20 -19.39
N GLN A 38 12.99 -12.77 -20.65
CA GLN A 38 12.02 -12.93 -21.72
C GLN A 38 11.76 -14.42 -22.01
N ARG A 39 12.82 -15.24 -22.07
CA ARG A 39 12.70 -16.69 -22.26
C ARG A 39 11.82 -17.34 -21.18
N GLN A 40 12.03 -17.00 -19.91
CA GLN A 40 11.22 -17.51 -18.79
C GLN A 40 9.75 -17.10 -18.89
N GLN A 41 9.48 -15.86 -19.32
CA GLN A 41 8.11 -15.38 -19.53
C GLN A 41 7.41 -16.15 -20.65
N VAL A 42 8.10 -16.37 -21.77
CA VAL A 42 7.57 -17.16 -22.91
C VAL A 42 7.31 -18.61 -22.50
N GLU A 43 8.25 -19.25 -21.80
CA GLU A 43 8.09 -20.61 -21.31
C GLU A 43 6.86 -20.74 -20.40
N LYS A 44 6.65 -19.78 -19.51
CA LYS A 44 5.46 -19.73 -18.64
C LYS A 44 4.15 -19.55 -19.41
N LEU A 45 4.15 -18.77 -20.49
CA LEU A 45 2.98 -18.57 -21.35
C LEU A 45 2.64 -19.83 -22.15
N LEU A 46 3.67 -20.53 -22.66
CA LEU A 46 3.51 -21.75 -23.47
C LEU A 46 3.01 -22.95 -22.67
N GLN A 47 3.13 -22.96 -21.34
CA GLN A 47 2.58 -24.02 -20.48
C GLN A 47 1.05 -24.15 -20.56
N ARG A 48 0.33 -23.08 -20.92
CA ARG A 48 -1.14 -23.08 -21.04
C ARG A 48 -1.59 -22.23 -22.23
N PRO A 49 -1.49 -22.77 -23.47
CA PRO A 49 -1.80 -22.01 -24.68
C PRO A 49 -3.30 -21.71 -24.84
N ASP A 50 -4.18 -22.51 -24.24
CA ASP A 50 -5.64 -22.36 -24.39
C ASP A 50 -6.23 -21.19 -23.58
N LYS A 51 -5.46 -20.59 -22.66
CA LYS A 51 -5.95 -19.52 -21.79
C LYS A 51 -5.89 -18.18 -22.52
N THR A 52 -7.04 -17.50 -22.63
CA THR A 52 -7.09 -16.12 -23.13
C THR A 52 -6.29 -15.19 -22.21
N LEU A 53 -5.31 -14.49 -22.78
CA LEU A 53 -4.52 -13.50 -22.05
C LEU A 53 -5.27 -12.16 -22.01
N GLN A 54 -5.46 -11.61 -20.81
CA GLN A 54 -5.94 -10.25 -20.65
C GLN A 54 -4.76 -9.29 -20.79
N ILE A 55 -4.69 -8.60 -21.93
CA ILE A 55 -3.73 -7.52 -22.12
C ILE A 55 -4.23 -6.34 -21.31
N PRO A 56 -3.44 -5.78 -20.37
CA PRO A 56 -3.86 -4.62 -19.62
C PRO A 56 -4.06 -3.46 -20.60
N GLU A 57 -5.27 -2.90 -20.62
CA GLU A 57 -5.51 -1.64 -21.31
C GLU A 57 -4.66 -0.54 -20.66
N LYS A 58 -4.34 0.50 -21.45
CA LYS A 58 -3.55 1.62 -20.97
C LYS A 58 -4.22 2.20 -19.73
N ALA A 59 -3.48 2.25 -18.62
CA ALA A 59 -3.99 2.80 -17.38
C ALA A 59 -4.52 4.22 -17.62
N ASP A 60 -5.79 4.43 -17.28
CA ASP A 60 -6.41 5.74 -17.33
C ASP A 60 -5.60 6.72 -16.47
N LYS A 61 -5.42 7.94 -16.98
CA LYS A 61 -4.85 9.02 -16.16
C LYS A 61 -5.70 9.17 -14.89
N PRO A 62 -5.11 9.55 -13.74
CA PRO A 62 -5.88 9.78 -12.52
C PRO A 62 -6.87 10.93 -12.73
N LYS A 63 -8.12 10.58 -13.03
CA LYS A 63 -9.23 11.54 -13.20
C LYS A 63 -9.79 11.86 -11.82
N LEU A 64 -9.96 13.14 -11.54
CA LEU A 64 -10.66 13.57 -10.34
C LEU A 64 -12.15 13.25 -10.48
N LYS A 65 -12.74 12.78 -9.38
CA LYS A 65 -14.19 12.55 -9.33
C LYS A 65 -14.90 13.89 -9.49
N ALA A 66 -15.95 13.91 -10.30
CA ALA A 66 -16.80 15.08 -10.43
C ALA A 66 -17.35 15.50 -9.05
N PRO A 67 -17.50 16.81 -8.80
CA PRO A 67 -18.16 17.30 -7.59
C PRO A 67 -19.61 16.78 -7.55
N LYS A 68 -20.16 16.65 -6.34
CA LYS A 68 -21.57 16.25 -6.17
C LYS A 68 -22.46 17.47 -6.42
N ASP A 69 -23.55 17.28 -7.16
CA ASP A 69 -24.50 18.35 -7.46
C ASP A 69 -25.22 18.89 -6.22
N ILE A 70 -25.58 18.00 -5.29
CA ILE A 70 -26.33 18.37 -4.08
C ILE A 70 -25.60 17.85 -2.84
N VAL A 71 -25.24 18.78 -1.95
CA VAL A 71 -24.72 18.48 -0.61
C VAL A 71 -25.88 18.59 0.37
N ARG A 72 -26.20 17.48 1.06
CA ARG A 72 -27.35 17.39 1.97
C ARG A 72 -27.05 17.91 3.38
N ASN A 73 -25.78 18.18 3.67
CA ASN A 73 -25.23 18.34 5.01
C ASN A 73 -24.78 19.79 5.27
N VAL A 74 -25.38 20.77 4.59
CA VAL A 74 -24.94 22.17 4.67
C VAL A 74 -25.48 22.80 5.96
N GLN A 75 -24.57 23.16 6.86
CA GLN A 75 -24.91 23.92 8.06
C GLN A 75 -25.29 25.35 7.68
N GLY A 76 -26.21 25.99 8.42
CA GLY A 76 -26.66 27.35 8.14
C GLY A 76 -25.50 28.36 8.11
N SER A 77 -25.63 29.43 7.30
CA SER A 77 -24.55 30.39 7.05
C SER A 77 -24.07 31.15 8.29
N SER A 78 -24.93 31.29 9.31
CA SER A 78 -24.61 31.92 10.59
C SER A 78 -24.26 30.92 11.71
N ALA A 79 -24.25 29.62 11.40
CA ALA A 79 -23.97 28.61 12.40
C ALA A 79 -22.46 28.49 12.66
N GLY A 80 -22.07 28.31 13.93
CA GLY A 80 -20.66 28.31 14.35
C GLY A 80 -19.85 27.11 13.83
N ALA A 81 -18.53 27.15 13.99
CA ALA A 81 -17.65 26.07 13.55
C ALA A 81 -17.89 24.78 14.39
N GLY A 82 -18.33 23.71 13.72
CA GLY A 82 -18.43 22.38 14.32
C GLY A 82 -17.07 21.68 14.41
N SER A 83 -16.95 20.66 15.25
CA SER A 83 -15.72 19.86 15.42
C SER A 83 -15.26 19.14 14.14
N GLY A 84 -16.20 18.84 13.24
CA GLY A 84 -15.92 18.18 11.95
C GLY A 84 -15.52 19.12 10.82
N GLU A 85 -15.73 20.44 10.96
CA GLU A 85 -15.56 21.39 9.85
C GLU A 85 -14.10 21.47 9.39
N PHE A 86 -13.15 21.31 10.32
CA PHE A 86 -11.73 21.22 9.99
C PHE A 86 -11.42 20.05 9.04
N HIS A 87 -12.05 18.89 9.26
CA HIS A 87 -11.83 17.73 8.39
C HIS A 87 -12.50 17.86 7.04
N VAL A 88 -13.67 18.52 6.98
CA VAL A 88 -14.34 18.87 5.71
C VAL A 88 -13.43 19.77 4.88
N TYR A 89 -12.93 20.86 5.48
CA TYR A 89 -11.97 21.76 4.83
C TYR A 89 -10.72 21.03 4.35
N ARG A 90 -10.09 20.22 5.21
CA ARG A 90 -8.88 19.44 4.86
C ARG A 90 -9.12 18.54 3.66
N ALA A 91 -10.27 17.88 3.58
CA ALA A 91 -10.63 17.03 2.45
C ALA A 91 -10.88 17.85 1.18
N HIS A 92 -11.60 18.96 1.28
CA HIS A 92 -11.90 19.85 0.16
C HIS A 92 -10.62 20.49 -0.41
N ARG A 93 -9.74 21.01 0.44
CA ARG A 93 -8.45 21.59 0.05
C ARG A 93 -7.59 20.58 -0.71
N ARG A 94 -7.50 19.33 -0.25
CA ARG A 94 -6.75 18.27 -0.95
C ARG A 94 -7.32 18.01 -2.35
N ARG A 95 -8.65 17.91 -2.47
CA ARG A 95 -9.31 17.69 -3.77
C ARG A 95 -9.05 18.86 -4.73
N GLU A 96 -9.18 20.10 -4.25
CA GLU A 96 -8.95 21.29 -5.07
C GLU A 96 -7.50 21.44 -5.51
N TYR A 97 -6.53 21.14 -4.64
CA TYR A 97 -5.12 21.20 -5.02
C TYR A 97 -4.77 20.17 -6.09
N THR A 98 -5.30 18.95 -6.00
CA THR A 98 -5.11 17.96 -7.06
C THR A 98 -5.77 18.43 -8.36
N ARG A 99 -6.93 19.11 -8.30
CA ARG A 99 -7.63 19.67 -9.47
C ARG A 99 -6.82 20.75 -10.16
N LEU A 100 -6.37 21.74 -9.41
CA LEU A 100 -5.54 22.82 -9.94
C LEU A 100 -4.26 22.25 -10.53
N LYS A 101 -3.59 21.33 -9.84
CA LYS A 101 -2.38 20.66 -10.35
C LYS A 101 -2.65 19.93 -11.67
N SER A 102 -3.73 19.16 -11.79
CA SER A 102 -4.06 18.48 -13.06
C SER A 102 -4.36 19.45 -14.19
N MET A 103 -5.06 20.56 -13.91
CA MET A 103 -5.35 21.58 -14.91
C MET A 103 -4.09 22.34 -15.35
N GLU A 104 -3.17 22.62 -14.42
CA GLU A 104 -1.88 23.24 -14.73
C GLU A 104 -0.99 22.31 -15.56
N GLU A 105 -0.97 21.01 -15.26
CA GLU A 105 -0.25 19.99 -16.04
C GLU A 105 -0.82 19.84 -17.45
N GLU A 106 -2.14 19.91 -17.61
CA GLU A 106 -2.81 19.91 -18.91
C GLU A 106 -2.56 21.18 -19.70
N ALA A 107 -2.56 22.36 -19.05
CA ALA A 107 -2.29 23.64 -19.70
C ALA A 107 -0.83 23.82 -20.12
N ARG A 108 0.11 23.19 -19.42
CA ARG A 108 1.55 23.21 -19.77
C ARG A 108 1.91 22.27 -20.91
N LYS A 109 1.03 21.31 -21.22
CA LYS A 109 1.26 20.27 -22.21
C LYS A 109 0.82 20.71 -23.59
#